data_AF-A0A151RW35-F1
#
_entry.id   AF-A0A151RW35-F1
#
_cell.length_a   1.000
_cell.length_b   1.000
_cell.length_c   1.000
_cell.angle_alpha   90.00
_cell.angle_beta   90.00
_cell.angle_gamma   90.00
#
_symmetry.space_group_name_H-M   'P 1'
#
loop_
_entity.id
_entity.type
_entity.pdbx_description
1 polymer ?
#
loop_
_entity_poly.entity_id
_entity_poly.type
_entity_poly.pdbx_seq_one_letter_code
_entity_poly.pdbx_strand_id
1 'polypeptide(L)' 'NEYISFTTSKIGSLIDVHSSADPRGLQIFNYLVQDLKCFVFSLISLHFKIKPI' A
#
# COMPACT_ATOMS: atom_id res chain seq x y z
N ASN A 1 4.69 21.17 -7.59
CA ASN A 1 5.00 21.15 -6.15
C ASN A 1 3.73 20.93 -5.36
N GLU A 2 3.15 19.74 -5.45
CA GLU A 2 2.13 19.31 -4.50
C GLU A 2 2.78 18.34 -3.53
N TYR A 3 2.55 18.58 -2.24
CA TYR A 3 3.01 17.73 -1.15
C TYR A 3 1.78 17.16 -0.45
N ILE A 4 1.76 15.84 -0.29
CA ILE A 4 0.69 15.12 0.39
C ILE A 4 1.30 14.24 1.48
N SER A 5 0.57 14.12 2.59
CA SER A 5 0.95 13.28 3.72
C SER A 5 -0.31 12.63 4.29
N PHE A 6 -0.26 11.31 4.47
CA PHE A 6 -1.39 10.52 4.95
C PHE A 6 -0.99 9.75 6.21
N THR A 7 -1.90 9.63 7.15
CA THR A 7 -1.75 8.77 8.33
C THR A 7 -3.07 8.04 8.55
N THR A 8 -3.01 6.72 8.65
CA THR A 8 -4.18 5.86 8.88
C THR A 8 -3.79 4.65 9.72
N SER A 9 -4.78 4.01 10.33
CA SER A 9 -4.60 2.73 11.01
C SER A 9 -4.26 1.62 10.02
N LYS A 10 -3.67 0.52 10.51
CA LYS A 10 -3.41 -0.66 9.68
C LYS A 10 -4.72 -1.18 9.08
N ILE A 11 -4.79 -1.24 7.75
CA ILE A 11 -5.89 -1.86 7.01
C ILE A 11 -5.67 -3.37 7.03
N GLY A 12 -6.55 -4.13 7.67
CA GLY A 12 -6.43 -5.58 7.79
C GLY A 12 -7.11 -6.32 6.64
N SER A 13 -8.21 -5.77 6.12
CA SER A 13 -9.04 -6.38 5.08
C SER A 13 -9.73 -5.34 4.20
N LEU A 14 -10.26 -5.77 3.05
CA LEU A 14 -11.14 -4.94 2.21
C LEU A 14 -12.43 -4.56 2.95
N ILE A 15 -12.88 -5.36 3.93
CA ILE A 15 -14.06 -5.03 4.73
C ILE A 15 -13.83 -3.73 5.51
N ASP A 16 -12.63 -3.57 6.10
CA ASP A 16 -12.25 -2.35 6.84
C ASP A 16 -12.29 -1.11 5.93
N VAL A 17 -11.96 -1.28 4.65
CA VAL A 17 -12.04 -0.22 3.63
C VAL A 17 -13.49 0.12 3.32
N HIS A 18 -14.34 -0.88 3.09
CA HIS A 18 -15.74 -0.68 2.76
C HIS A 18 -16.56 -0.07 3.89
N SER A 19 -16.21 -0.37 5.15
CA SER A 19 -16.85 0.22 6.34
C SER A 19 -16.28 1.57 6.76
N SER A 20 -15.28 2.10 6.05
CA SER A 20 -14.64 3.37 6.41
C SER A 20 -15.47 4.59 6.01
N ALA A 21 -15.13 5.76 6.57
CA ALA A 21 -15.79 7.02 6.23
C ALA A 21 -15.50 7.48 4.77
N ASP A 22 -14.41 7.02 4.18
CA ASP A 22 -14.07 7.26 2.76
C ASP A 22 -13.59 5.95 2.08
N PRO A 23 -14.53 5.08 1.68
CA PRO A 23 -14.19 3.80 1.07
C PRO A 23 -13.41 3.93 -0.23
N ARG A 24 -13.66 4.99 -1.03
CA ARG A 24 -13.01 5.16 -2.34
C ARG A 24 -11.57 5.63 -2.17
N GLY A 25 -11.33 6.67 -1.36
CA GLY A 25 -9.98 7.15 -1.11
C GLY A 25 -9.10 6.09 -0.45
N LEU A 26 -9.65 5.38 0.53
CA LEU A 26 -8.91 4.32 1.23
C LEU A 26 -8.65 3.09 0.35
N GLN A 27 -9.55 2.78 -0.60
CA GLN A 27 -9.31 1.76 -1.62
C GLN A 27 -8.15 2.13 -2.55
N ILE A 28 -8.14 3.37 -3.07
CA ILE A 28 -7.06 3.87 -3.93
C ILE A 28 -5.73 3.86 -3.17
N PHE A 29 -5.73 4.35 -1.93
CA PHE A 29 -4.55 4.34 -1.07
C PHE A 29 -4.02 2.91 -0.84
N ASN A 30 -4.90 1.95 -0.56
CA ASN A 30 -4.52 0.56 -0.33
C ASN A 30 -3.88 -0.06 -1.58
N TYR A 31 -4.44 0.14 -2.77
CA TYR A 31 -3.85 -0.36 -4.02
C TYR A 31 -2.50 0.30 -4.32
N LEU A 32 -2.38 1.62 -4.15
CA LEU A 32 -1.12 2.33 -4.34
C LEU A 32 -0.01 1.77 -3.44
N VAL A 33 -0.30 1.53 -2.16
CA VAL A 33 0.66 0.95 -1.22
C VAL A 33 1.04 -0.48 -1.60
N GLN A 34 0.09 -1.27 -2.12
CA GLN A 34 0.37 -2.64 -2.60
C GLN A 34 1.30 -2.62 -3.82
N ASP A 35 1.03 -1.78 -4.81
CA ASP A 35 1.88 -1.67 -6.00
C ASP A 35 3.30 -1.23 -5.65
N LEU A 36 3.43 -0.26 -4.74
CA LEU A 36 4.74 0.19 -4.23
C LEU A 36 5.50 -0.95 -3.52
N LYS A 37 4.83 -1.75 -2.68
CA LYS A 37 5.45 -2.90 -2.03
C LYS A 37 5.91 -3.94 -3.05
N CYS A 38 5.07 -4.29 -4.01
CA CYS A 38 5.41 -5.23 -5.08
C CYS A 38 6.63 -4.75 -5.88
N PHE A 39 6.68 -3.46 -6.21
CA PHE A 39 7.81 -2.86 -6.91
C PHE A 39 9.11 -2.95 -6.09
N VAL A 40 9.07 -2.51 -4.82
CA VAL A 40 10.24 -2.55 -3.93
C VAL A 40 10.71 -3.98 -3.68
N PHE A 41 9.80 -4.92 -3.44
CA PHE A 41 10.14 -6.33 -3.27
C PHE A 41 10.77 -6.92 -4.53
N SER A 42 10.28 -6.57 -5.71
CA SER A 42 10.88 -7.03 -6.98
C SER A 42 12.31 -6.50 -7.14
N LEU A 43 12.55 -5.23 -6.80
CA LEU A 43 13.89 -4.63 -6.84
C LEU A 43 14.85 -5.27 -5.85
N ILE A 44 14.42 -5.48 -4.60
CA ILE A 44 15.22 -6.15 -3.56
C ILE A 44 15.54 -7.58 -4.01
N SER A 45 14.54 -8.31 -4.51
CA SER A 45 14.73 -9.68 -5.01
C SER A 45 15.76 -9.74 -6.12
N LEU A 46 15.66 -8.84 -7.09
CA LEU A 46 16.54 -8.80 -8.24
C LEU A 46 17.97 -8.39 -7.84
N HIS A 47 18.10 -7.36 -6.99
CA HIS A 47 19.40 -6.80 -6.61
C HIS A 47 20.17 -7.71 -5.66
N PHE A 48 19.50 -8.21 -4.61
CA PHE A 48 20.16 -9.00 -3.57
C PHE A 48 20.08 -10.51 -3.82
N LYS A 49 19.28 -10.98 -4.79
CA LYS A 49 19.02 -12.42 -5.05
C LYS A 49 18.45 -13.15 -3.82
N ILE A 50 17.70 -12.44 -2.97
CA ILE A 50 17.05 -12.98 -1.76
C ILE A 50 15.53 -12.92 -1.96
N LYS A 51 14.78 -13.91 -1.46
CA LYS A 51 13.31 -13.83 -1.42
C LYS A 51 12.88 -12.88 -0.29
N PRO A 52 12.19 -11.76 -0.58
CA PRO A 52 11.58 -10.91 0.44
C PRO A 52 10.50 -11.72 1.17
N ILE A 53 10.47 -11.62 2.50
CA ILE A 53 9.50 -12.30 3.39
C ILE A 53 8.19 -11.51 3.43
#